data_AF-A0A855K8C3-F1
#
_entry.id   AF-A0A855K8C3-F1
#
_cell.length_a   1.000
_cell.length_b   1.000
_cell.length_c   1.000
_cell.angle_alpha   90.00
_cell.angle_beta   90.00
_cell.angle_gamma   90.00
#
_symmetry.space_group_name_H-M   'P 1'
#
loop_
_entity.id
_entity.type
_entity.pdbx_description
1 polymer ?
#
loop_
_entity_poly.entity_id
_entity_poly.type
_entity_poly.pdbx_seq_one_letter_code
_entity_poly.pdbx_strand_id
1 'polypeptide(L)'
;GGDYYDLLALQRGRWGIAIGDVSGKGISAALIMASLQASLKFQALQQHLRLSTLIGDVNRLVYESSPTNIFATLFYAEYEPAKRLLHYVN
;
A
#
# COMPACT_ATOMS: atom_id res chain seq x y z
N GLY A 1 9.29 -2.33 -14.38
CA GLY A 1 8.71 -3.52 -13.75
C GLY A 1 7.60 -3.03 -12.88
N GLY A 2 6.43 -3.65 -12.98
CA GLY A 2 5.18 -3.22 -12.35
C GLY A 2 4.96 -3.78 -10.95
N ASP A 3 5.61 -4.90 -10.61
CA ASP A 3 5.43 -5.53 -9.30
C ASP A 3 6.03 -4.68 -8.15
N TYR A 4 5.24 -4.51 -7.10
CA TYR A 4 5.55 -3.78 -5.89
C TYR A 4 5.43 -4.72 -4.69
N TYR A 5 6.44 -4.70 -3.81
CA TYR A 5 6.42 -5.44 -2.54
C TYR A 5 7.01 -4.56 -1.45
N ASP A 6 6.36 -4.52 -0.28
CA ASP A 6 6.89 -3.81 0.88
C ASP A 6 6.56 -4.56 2.18
N LEU A 7 7.50 -4.51 3.12
CA LEU A 7 7.39 -5.13 4.44
C LEU A 7 7.67 -4.06 5.50
N LEU A 8 6.65 -3.74 6.29
CA LEU A 8 6.67 -2.61 7.20
C LEU A 8 6.63 -3.13 8.64
N ALA A 9 7.60 -2.74 9.46
CA ALA A 9 7.52 -2.97 10.90
C ALA A 9 6.50 -1.99 11.49
N LEU A 10 5.42 -2.53 12.04
CA LEU A 10 4.37 -1.76 12.70
C LEU A 10 4.57 -1.80 14.22
N GLN A 11 3.90 -0.89 14.93
CA GLN A 11 3.95 -0.91 16.40
C GLN A 11 3.44 -2.23 16.99
N ARG A 12 3.94 -2.55 18.19
CA ARG A 12 3.59 -3.77 18.96
C ARG A 12 4.01 -5.07 18.28
N GLY A 13 5.06 -5.04 17.48
CA GLY A 13 5.60 -6.23 16.80
C GLY A 13 4.69 -6.76 15.69
N ARG A 14 3.78 -5.93 15.17
CA ARG A 14 2.95 -6.24 14.02
C ARG A 14 3.71 -5.99 12.72
N TRP A 15 3.26 -6.60 11.64
CA TRP A 15 3.87 -6.49 10.32
C TRP A 15 2.86 -6.05 9.28
N GLY A 16 3.19 -5.04 8.50
CA GLY A 16 2.46 -4.65 7.29
C GLY A 16 3.11 -5.33 6.08
N ILE A 17 2.30 -5.89 5.20
CA ILE A 17 2.72 -6.59 3.99
C ILE A 17 1.94 -5.96 2.84
N ALA A 18 2.63 -5.33 1.90
CA ALA A 18 2.02 -4.77 0.70
C ALA A 18 2.55 -5.52 -0.53
N ILE A 19 1.64 -5.92 -1.41
CA ILE A 19 1.94 -6.57 -2.68
C ILE A 19 1.08 -5.92 -3.74
N GLY A 20 1.66 -5.45 -4.84
CA GLY A 20 0.88 -4.86 -5.91
C GLY A 20 1.54 -5.03 -7.27
N ASP A 21 0.81 -4.68 -8.31
CA ASP A 21 1.33 -4.56 -9.67
C ASP A 21 0.79 -3.24 -10.25
N VAL A 22 1.67 -2.43 -10.80
CA VAL A 22 1.35 -1.16 -11.44
C VAL A 22 1.49 -1.34 -12.94
N SER A 23 0.39 -1.19 -13.66
CA SER A 23 0.38 -1.25 -15.11
C SER A 23 1.12 -0.05 -15.70
N GLY A 24 1.87 -0.29 -16.77
CA GLY A 24 2.68 0.73 -17.42
C GLY A 24 4.17 0.68 -17.05
N LYS A 25 4.91 1.68 -17.52
CA LYS A 25 6.37 1.75 -17.43
C LYS A 25 6.85 3.19 -17.48
N GLY A 26 7.98 3.47 -16.83
CA GLY A 26 8.57 4.80 -16.79
C GLY A 26 8.19 5.59 -15.53
N ILE A 27 8.30 6.92 -15.61
CA ILE A 27 8.24 7.84 -14.45
C ILE A 27 6.89 7.79 -13.73
N SER A 28 5.78 7.67 -14.46
CA SER A 28 4.44 7.65 -13.85
C SER A 28 4.21 6.45 -12.94
N ALA A 29 4.63 5.25 -13.34
CA ALA A 29 4.54 4.05 -12.51
C ALA A 29 5.44 4.16 -11.27
N ALA A 30 6.64 4.73 -11.44
CA ALA A 30 7.57 4.96 -10.34
C ALA A 30 7.03 5.97 -9.31
N LEU A 31 6.34 7.03 -9.79
CA LEU A 31 5.72 8.03 -8.90
C LEU A 31 4.59 7.41 -8.08
N ILE A 32 3.74 6.58 -8.69
CA ILE A 32 2.69 5.83 -8.00
C ILE A 32 3.27 4.92 -6.91
N MET A 33 4.32 4.15 -7.24
CA MET A 33 5.00 3.30 -6.26
C MET A 33 5.60 4.11 -5.11
N ALA A 34 6.23 5.26 -5.39
CA ALA A 34 6.81 6.13 -4.38
C ALA A 34 5.73 6.73 -3.46
N SER A 35 4.61 7.16 -4.04
CA SER A 35 3.44 7.65 -3.30
C SER A 35 2.82 6.58 -2.41
N LEU A 36 2.64 5.37 -2.93
CA LEU A 36 2.13 4.23 -2.17
C LEU A 36 3.04 3.90 -0.98
N GLN A 37 4.35 3.81 -1.22
CA GLN A 37 5.33 3.56 -0.17
C GLN A 37 5.33 4.66 0.90
N ALA A 38 5.24 5.93 0.51
CA ALA A 38 5.19 7.06 1.45
C ALA A 38 3.93 7.01 2.33
N SER A 39 2.76 6.74 1.74
CA SER A 39 1.49 6.59 2.47
C SER A 39 1.54 5.42 3.44
N LEU A 40 2.04 4.25 3.00
CA LEU A 40 2.19 3.07 3.84
C LEU A 40 3.15 3.30 5.03
N LYS A 41 4.30 3.95 4.79
CA LYS A 41 5.25 4.31 5.86
C LYS A 41 4.65 5.30 6.84
N PHE A 42 3.94 6.32 6.36
CA PHE A 42 3.23 7.25 7.23
C PHE A 42 2.20 6.52 8.10
N GLN A 43 1.49 5.55 7.54
CA GLN A 43 0.54 4.75 8.29
C GLN A 43 1.17 3.79 9.29
N ALA A 44 2.32 3.22 8.99
CA ALA A 44 3.06 2.39 9.94
C ALA A 44 3.37 3.13 11.25
N LEU A 45 3.47 4.47 11.20
CA LEU A 45 3.66 5.33 12.36
C LEU A 45 2.35 5.60 13.13
N GLN A 46 1.19 5.43 12.50
CA GLN A 46 -0.12 5.73 13.09
C GLN A 46 -0.76 4.47 13.71
N GLN A 47 -1.31 4.58 14.92
CA GLN A 47 -1.78 3.42 15.67
C GLN A 47 -3.15 2.85 15.24
N HIS A 48 -4.00 3.62 14.55
CA HIS A 48 -5.45 3.34 14.45
C HIS A 48 -6.12 3.65 13.09
N LEU A 49 -5.36 3.79 12.00
CA LEU A 49 -5.98 3.97 10.68
C LEU A 49 -6.61 2.65 10.21
N ARG A 50 -7.86 2.70 9.76
CA ARG A 50 -8.50 1.54 9.13
C ARG A 50 -7.84 1.32 7.76
N LEU A 51 -7.46 0.06 7.47
CA LEU A 51 -6.92 -0.35 6.17
C LEU A 51 -7.74 0.18 4.99
N SER A 52 -9.07 0.16 5.10
CA SER A 52 -9.97 0.65 4.06
C SER A 52 -9.78 2.13 3.71
N THR A 53 -9.46 2.96 4.72
CA THR A 53 -9.22 4.40 4.53
C THR A 53 -7.88 4.63 3.84
N LEU A 54 -6.83 3.89 4.24
CA LEU A 54 -5.53 3.92 3.55
C LEU A 54 -5.68 3.69 2.04
N ILE A 55 -6.32 2.57 1.71
CA ILE A 55 -6.43 2.12 0.33
C ILE A 55 -7.30 3.09 -0.45
N GLY A 56 -8.33 3.66 0.16
CA GLY A 56 -9.13 4.73 -0.45
C GLY A 56 -8.29 5.96 -0.80
N ASP A 57 -7.44 6.42 0.12
CA ASP A 57 -6.58 7.59 -0.09
C ASP A 57 -5.51 7.34 -1.15
N VAL A 58 -4.89 6.15 -1.12
CA VAL A 58 -3.94 5.69 -2.15
C VAL A 58 -4.62 5.63 -3.51
N ASN A 59 -5.80 4.99 -3.61
CA ASN A 59 -6.52 4.85 -4.86
C ASN A 59 -6.91 6.21 -5.45
N ARG A 60 -7.35 7.16 -4.61
CA ARG A 60 -7.63 8.54 -5.06
C ARG A 60 -6.38 9.23 -5.59
N LEU A 61 -5.25 9.12 -4.88
CA LEU A 61 -3.99 9.72 -5.30
C LEU A 61 -3.51 9.14 -6.65
N VAL A 62 -3.65 7.84 -6.85
CA VAL A 62 -3.34 7.17 -8.13
C VAL A 62 -4.27 7.65 -9.24
N TYR A 63 -5.58 7.75 -8.96
CA TYR A 63 -6.57 8.22 -9.93
C TYR A 63 -6.29 9.66 -10.37
N GLU A 64 -5.93 10.56 -9.44
CA GLU A 64 -5.65 11.97 -9.75
C GLU A 64 -4.31 12.17 -10.47
N SER A 65 -3.32 11.31 -10.23
CA SER A 65 -1.97 11.42 -10.80
C SER A 65 -1.77 10.67 -12.13
N SER A 66 -2.76 9.91 -12.60
CA SER A 66 -2.63 9.03 -13.76
C SER A 66 -3.35 9.55 -15.01
N PRO A 67 -2.69 9.58 -16.20
CA PRO A 67 -3.42 9.58 -17.46
C PRO A 67 -4.26 8.29 -17.59
N THR A 68 -5.35 8.34 -18.35
CA THR A 68 -6.53 7.44 -18.38
C THR A 68 -6.28 5.93 -18.54
N ASN A 69 -5.02 5.46 -18.63
CA ASN A 69 -4.63 4.07 -18.90
C ASN A 69 -3.64 3.46 -17.87
N ILE A 70 -3.47 4.04 -16.68
CA ILE A 70 -2.65 3.45 -15.61
C ILE A 70 -3.55 2.89 -14.52
N PHE A 71 -3.30 1.64 -14.14
CA PHE A 71 -4.04 0.89 -13.11
C PHE A 71 -3.04 0.20 -12.20
N ALA A 72 -3.32 0.16 -10.90
CA ALA A 72 -2.52 -0.59 -9.95
C ALA A 72 -3.41 -1.56 -9.17
N THR A 73 -3.01 -2.83 -9.09
CA THR A 73 -3.57 -3.79 -8.14
C THR A 73 -2.78 -3.72 -6.85
N LEU A 74 -3.44 -3.79 -5.70
CA LEU A 74 -2.78 -3.72 -4.40
C LEU A 74 -3.48 -4.62 -3.38
N PHE A 75 -2.75 -5.61 -2.90
CA PHE A 75 -3.05 -6.38 -1.72
C PHE A 75 -2.26 -5.80 -0.53
N TYR A 76 -2.94 -5.49 0.57
CA TYR A 76 -2.29 -5.10 1.82
C TYR A 76 -2.79 -5.96 2.98
N ALA A 77 -1.89 -6.39 3.84
CA ALA A 77 -2.20 -7.17 5.02
C ALA A 77 -1.41 -6.74 6.25
N GLU A 78 -2.04 -6.79 7.41
CA GLU A 78 -1.43 -6.61 8.72
C GLU A 78 -1.46 -7.92 9.50
N TYR A 79 -0.28 -8.38 9.89
CA TYR A 79 -0.10 -9.57 10.69
C TYR A 79 0.20 -9.20 12.15
N GLU A 80 -0.58 -9.75 13.08
CA GLU A 80 -0.38 -9.64 14.53
C GLU A 80 0.13 -10.98 15.09
N PRO A 81 1.46 -11.15 15.28
CA PRO A 81 2.03 -12.44 15.71
C PRO A 81 1.51 -12.93 17.05
N ALA A 82 1.25 -12.00 17.99
CA ALA A 82 0.76 -12.33 19.32
C ALA A 82 -0.61 -13.04 19.31
N LYS A 83 -1.48 -12.68 18.35
CA LYS A 83 -2.82 -13.27 18.19
C LYS A 83 -2.91 -14.26 17.03
N ARG A 84 -1.86 -14.35 16.19
CA ARG A 84 -1.85 -15.09 14.92
C ARG A 84 -2.99 -14.68 13.99
N LEU A 85 -3.30 -13.39 13.96
CA LEU A 85 -4.35 -12.83 13.12
C LEU A 85 -3.73 -12.08 11.93
N LEU A 86 -4.35 -12.26 10.76
CA LEU A 86 -4.02 -11.54 9.53
C LEU A 86 -5.26 -10.75 9.11
N HIS A 87 -5.16 -9.43 9.10
CA HIS A 87 -6.18 -8.53 8.56
C HIS A 87 -5.75 -8.10 7.16
N TYR A 88 -6.60 -8.19 6.15
CA TYR A 88 -6.20 -7.86 4.78
C TYR A 88 -7.29 -7.13 3.99
N VAL A 89 -6.86 -6.52 2.89
CA VAL A 89 -7.68 -5.82 1.90
C VAL A 89 -7.06 -6.03 0.51
N ASN A 90 -7.91 -6.13 -0.52
CA ASN A 90 -7.57 -6.27 -1.93
C ASN A 90 -8.57 -5.43 -2.74
#